data_AF-A0A8I2G226-F1
#
_entry.id   AF-A0A8I2G226-F1
#
_cell.length_a   1.000
_cell.length_b   1.000
_cell.length_c   1.000
_cell.angle_alpha   90.00
_cell.angle_beta   90.00
_cell.angle_gamma   90.00
#
_symmetry.space_group_name_H-M   'P 1'
#
loop_
_entity.id
_entity.type
_entity.pdbx_description
1 polymer ?
#
loop_
_entity_poly.entity_id
_entity_poly.type
_entity_poly.pdbx_seq_one_letter_code
_entity_poly.pdbx_strand_id
1 'polypeptide(L)'
;MEYIVLAINAILVKNILLAQYLGNCPFLGVSKKMDTAAGMGMAVIFVMTFATFITWFIHHYILVTLGIEYLQTIVFILVIAALVQLIEMFLKKAVPALYKALGIFLPLITTNCAILGVAVLVIRKEFNS
;
A
#
# COMPACT_ATOMS: atom_id res chain seq x y z
N MET A 1 -9.69 -23.35 22.51
CA MET A 1 -8.56 -23.61 21.57
C MET A 1 -8.73 -22.90 20.22
N GLU A 2 -9.95 -22.59 19.76
CA GLU A 2 -10.15 -21.89 18.48
C GLU A 2 -9.59 -20.47 18.44
N TYR A 3 -9.74 -19.66 19.50
CA TYR A 3 -9.21 -18.28 19.52
C TYR A 3 -7.68 -18.19 19.50
N ILE A 4 -6.99 -19.15 20.13
CA ILE A 4 -5.52 -19.21 20.14
C ILE A 4 -5.01 -19.62 18.74
N VAL A 5 -5.68 -20.59 18.10
CA VAL A 5 -5.36 -20.97 16.72
C VAL A 5 -5.67 -19.82 15.77
N LEU A 6 -6.78 -19.09 15.95
CA LEU A 6 -7.10 -17.90 15.15
C LEU A 6 -6.05 -16.80 15.31
N ALA A 7 -5.60 -16.54 16.55
CA ALA A 7 -4.56 -15.56 16.85
C ALA A 7 -3.21 -15.96 16.24
N ILE A 8 -2.79 -17.21 16.40
CA ILE A 8 -1.53 -17.71 15.81
C ILE A 8 -1.59 -17.67 14.27
N ASN A 9 -2.73 -18.04 13.68
CA ASN A 9 -2.91 -18.07 12.22
C ASN A 9 -2.93 -16.64 11.64
N ALA A 10 -3.55 -15.68 12.33
CA ALA A 10 -3.53 -14.27 11.94
C ALA A 10 -2.13 -13.64 12.05
N ILE A 11 -1.39 -13.95 13.12
CA ILE A 11 -0.09 -13.31 13.43
C ILE A 11 1.07 -13.95 12.64
N LEU A 12 1.08 -15.27 12.42
CA LEU A 12 2.18 -15.96 11.73
C LEU A 12 1.89 -16.33 10.27
N VAL A 13 0.69 -16.84 9.96
CA VAL A 13 0.44 -17.48 8.64
C VAL A 13 -0.14 -16.48 7.64
N LYS A 14 -1.04 -15.59 8.06
CA LYS A 14 -1.67 -14.58 7.20
C LYS A 14 -0.99 -13.21 7.23
N ASN A 15 0.05 -13.03 8.04
CA ASN A 15 0.69 -11.74 8.21
C ASN A 15 1.51 -11.37 6.96
N ILE A 16 1.15 -10.24 6.32
CA ILE A 16 1.73 -9.78 5.06
C ILE A 16 3.24 -9.50 5.18
N LEU A 17 3.69 -9.12 6.38
CA LEU A 17 5.10 -8.80 6.68
C LEU A 17 5.97 -10.06 6.89
N LEU A 18 5.46 -11.07 7.60
CA LEU A 18 6.23 -12.29 7.92
C LEU A 18 6.11 -13.39 6.86
N ALA A 19 4.93 -13.55 6.24
CA ALA A 19 4.64 -14.69 5.36
C ALA A 19 4.82 -14.36 3.86
N GLN A 20 4.63 -13.09 3.47
CA GLN A 20 4.75 -12.68 2.07
C GLN A 20 5.95 -11.75 1.80
N TYR A 21 6.69 -11.33 2.84
CA TYR A 21 7.87 -10.46 2.76
C TYR A 21 7.65 -9.12 2.01
N LEU A 22 6.44 -8.55 2.04
CA LEU A 22 6.16 -7.26 1.40
C LEU A 22 6.28 -6.10 2.39
N GLY A 23 6.89 -5.00 1.94
CA GLY A 23 6.92 -3.73 2.68
C GLY A 23 8.12 -3.54 3.62
N ASN A 24 9.20 -4.31 3.46
CA ASN A 24 10.41 -4.16 4.29
C ASN A 24 11.20 -2.86 4.03
N CYS A 25 11.09 -2.28 2.83
CA CYS A 25 11.84 -1.08 2.42
C CYS A 25 11.58 0.13 3.34
N PRO A 26 10.32 0.55 3.60
CA PRO A 26 10.05 1.65 4.53
C PRO A 26 10.35 1.29 6.00
N PHE A 27 10.22 0.01 6.36
CA PHE A 27 10.49 -0.47 7.71
C PHE A 27 11.96 -0.25 8.10
N LEU A 28 12.90 -0.64 7.23
CA LEU A 28 14.33 -0.46 7.48
C LEU A 28 14.75 1.02 7.56
N GLY A 29 14.08 1.89 6.80
CA GLY A 29 14.39 3.32 6.77
C GLY A 29 13.95 4.10 8.02
N VAL A 30 12.83 3.72 8.64
CA VAL A 30 12.16 4.53 9.67
C VAL A 30 12.20 3.90 11.07
N SER A 31 12.73 2.69 11.22
CA SER A 31 12.85 1.96 12.50
C SER A 31 13.57 2.71 13.65
N LYS A 32 14.35 3.77 13.36
CA LYS A 32 15.11 4.50 14.39
C LYS A 32 14.27 5.42 15.29
N LYS A 33 13.08 5.82 14.86
CA LYS A 33 12.21 6.76 15.61
C LYS A 33 10.75 6.32 15.52
N MET A 34 10.14 6.08 16.68
CA MET A 34 8.75 5.61 16.78
C MET A 34 7.75 6.64 16.22
N ASP A 35 7.97 7.92 16.47
CA ASP A 35 7.07 8.99 16.00
C ASP A 35 6.98 9.05 14.46
N THR A 36 8.12 8.86 13.77
CA THR A 36 8.15 8.81 12.31
C THR A 36 7.59 7.50 11.76
N ALA A 37 7.77 6.39 12.47
CA ALA A 37 7.24 5.09 12.07
C ALA A 37 5.72 5.06 12.11
N ALA A 38 5.12 5.65 13.16
CA ALA A 38 3.67 5.78 13.28
C ALA A 38 3.08 6.67 12.17
N GLY A 39 3.71 7.81 11.89
CA GLY A 39 3.29 8.70 10.81
C GLY A 39 3.38 8.07 9.42
N MET A 40 4.47 7.34 9.15
CA MET A 40 4.65 6.62 7.89
C MET A 40 3.65 5.47 7.75
N GLY A 41 3.39 4.72 8.82
CA GLY A 41 2.41 3.62 8.83
C GLY A 41 1.00 4.10 8.51
N MET A 42 0.55 5.19 9.15
CA MET A 42 -0.75 5.79 8.85
C MET A 42 -0.86 6.26 7.39
N ALA A 43 0.20 6.89 6.86
CA ALA A 43 0.21 7.32 5.46
C ALA A 43 0.09 6.12 4.50
N VAL A 44 0.83 5.04 4.75
CA VAL A 44 0.78 3.83 3.91
C VAL A 44 -0.59 3.16 3.95
N ILE A 45 -1.21 3.05 5.14
CA ILE A 45 -2.56 2.47 5.27
C ILE A 45 -3.56 3.30 4.46
N PHE A 46 -3.52 4.63 4.60
CA PHE A 46 -4.41 5.52 3.86
C PHE A 46 -4.24 5.39 2.34
N VAL A 47 -3.00 5.43 1.84
CA VAL A 47 -2.70 5.23 0.41
C VAL A 47 -3.19 3.87 -0.05
N MET A 48 -2.94 2.81 0.72
CA MET A 48 -3.31 1.45 0.36
C MET A 48 -4.82 1.28 0.21
N THR A 49 -5.61 1.83 1.12
CA THR A 49 -7.08 1.77 1.04
C THR A 49 -7.60 2.52 -0.18
N PHE A 50 -7.15 3.75 -0.42
CA PHE A 50 -7.60 4.56 -1.55
C PHE A 50 -7.12 4.00 -2.90
N ALA A 51 -5.86 3.56 -2.98
CA ALA A 51 -5.31 2.95 -4.17
C ALA A 51 -6.10 1.70 -4.54
N THR A 52 -6.33 0.79 -3.58
CA THR A 52 -7.11 -0.44 -3.82
C THR A 52 -8.51 -0.13 -4.35
N PHE A 53 -9.21 0.83 -3.73
CA PHE A 53 -10.55 1.24 -4.15
C PHE A 53 -10.58 1.78 -5.58
N ILE A 54 -9.64 2.67 -5.93
CA ILE A 54 -9.56 3.26 -7.27
C ILE A 54 -9.12 2.22 -8.31
N THR A 55 -8.13 1.39 -7.98
CA THR A 55 -7.64 0.35 -8.89
C THR A 55 -8.70 -0.70 -9.19
N TRP A 56 -9.57 -1.01 -8.22
CA TRP A 56 -10.70 -1.89 -8.42
C TRP A 56 -11.68 -1.34 -9.46
N PHE A 57 -12.05 -0.06 -9.31
CA PHE A 57 -12.95 0.61 -10.25
C PHE A 57 -12.34 0.69 -11.66
N ILE A 58 -11.06 1.05 -11.77
CA ILE A 58 -10.34 1.12 -13.04
C ILE A 58 -10.25 -0.27 -13.68
N HIS A 59 -10.01 -1.32 -12.90
CA HIS A 59 -9.91 -2.66 -13.45
C HIS A 59 -11.24 -3.13 -14.04
N HIS A 60 -12.34 -2.95 -13.31
CA HIS A 60 -13.66 -3.43 -13.72
C HIS A 60 -14.21 -2.63 -14.92
N TYR A 61 -14.08 -1.30 -14.90
CA TYR A 61 -14.68 -0.43 -15.93
C TYR A 61 -13.82 -0.20 -17.17
N ILE A 62 -12.49 -0.25 -17.04
CA ILE A 62 -11.57 0.08 -18.16
C ILE A 62 -10.88 -1.17 -18.67
N LEU A 63 -10.26 -1.94 -17.78
CA LEU A 63 -9.34 -3.00 -18.18
C LEU A 63 -10.05 -4.24 -18.74
N VAL A 64 -11.17 -4.64 -18.13
CA VAL A 64 -12.00 -5.77 -18.58
C VAL A 64 -12.76 -5.41 -19.87
N THR A 65 -13.29 -4.20 -19.99
CA THR A 65 -14.05 -3.78 -21.19
C THR A 65 -13.16 -3.61 -22.43
N LEU A 66 -11.90 -3.18 -22.27
CA LEU A 66 -10.95 -3.06 -23.38
C LEU A 66 -10.18 -4.36 -23.69
N GLY A 67 -10.22 -5.37 -22.81
CA GLY A 67 -9.45 -6.61 -22.97
C GLY A 67 -7.93 -6.45 -22.83
N ILE A 68 -7.47 -5.41 -22.10
CA ILE A 68 -6.04 -5.05 -21.97
C ILE A 68 -5.55 -5.30 -20.54
N GLU A 69 -5.80 -6.51 -20.02
CA GLU A 69 -5.40 -6.88 -18.65
C GLU A 69 -3.88 -6.90 -18.45
N TYR A 70 -3.10 -7.07 -19.52
CA TYR A 70 -1.64 -7.07 -19.46
C TYR A 70 -1.04 -5.72 -19.05
N LEU A 71 -1.77 -4.60 -19.16
CA LEU A 71 -1.33 -3.27 -18.71
C LEU A 71 -1.63 -2.98 -17.24
N GLN A 72 -2.30 -3.89 -16.52
CA GLN A 72 -2.78 -3.69 -15.14
C GLN A 72 -1.70 -3.13 -14.21
N THR A 73 -0.52 -3.75 -14.20
CA THR A 73 0.58 -3.37 -13.30
C THR A 73 1.04 -1.93 -13.52
N ILE A 74 1.16 -1.51 -14.78
CA ILE A 74 1.60 -0.15 -15.14
C ILE A 74 0.56 0.87 -14.67
N VAL A 75 -0.72 0.59 -14.95
CA VAL A 75 -1.84 1.44 -14.53
C VAL A 75 -1.87 1.59 -13.02
N PHE A 76 -1.62 0.52 -12.26
CA PHE A 76 -1.64 0.58 -10.80
C PHE A 76 -0.52 1.43 -10.24
N ILE A 77 0.69 1.31 -10.79
CA ILE A 77 1.81 2.14 -10.40
C ILE A 77 1.50 3.62 -10.68
N LEU A 78 0.89 3.95 -11.83
CA LEU A 78 0.50 5.32 -12.17
C LEU A 78 -0.53 5.89 -11.20
N VAL A 79 -1.55 5.10 -10.83
CA VAL A 79 -2.59 5.51 -9.86
C VAL A 79 -1.98 5.75 -8.48
N ILE A 80 -1.13 4.83 -8.01
CA ILE A 80 -0.44 4.97 -6.73
C ILE A 80 0.47 6.20 -6.74
N ALA A 81 1.22 6.43 -7.82
CA ALA A 81 2.09 7.59 -7.96
C ALA A 81 1.29 8.91 -7.87
N ALA A 82 0.17 9.02 -8.59
CA ALA A 82 -0.69 10.20 -8.53
C ALA A 82 -1.25 10.47 -7.13
N LEU A 83 -1.66 9.42 -6.41
CA LEU A 83 -2.16 9.53 -5.04
C LEU A 83 -1.06 9.96 -4.05
N VAL A 84 0.14 9.38 -4.15
CA VAL A 84 1.26 9.76 -3.28
C VAL A 84 1.69 11.20 -3.56
N GLN A 85 1.67 11.65 -4.81
CA GLN A 85 1.93 13.04 -5.17
C GLN A 85 0.95 14.01 -4.49
N LEU A 86 -0.34 13.64 -4.45
CA LEU A 86 -1.36 14.42 -3.75
C LEU A 86 -1.09 14.49 -2.24
N ILE A 87 -0.66 13.38 -1.66
CA ILE A 87 -0.31 13.27 -0.24
C ILE A 87 0.96 14.07 0.08
N GLU A 88 1.95 14.11 -0.81
CA GLU A 88 3.14 14.95 -0.65
C GLU A 88 2.77 16.43 -0.51
N MET A 89 1.91 16.92 -1.39
CA MET A 89 1.41 18.30 -1.33
C MET A 89 0.61 18.55 -0.04
N PHE A 90 -0.19 17.58 0.41
CA PHE A 90 -0.96 17.67 1.64
C PHE A 90 -0.06 17.72 2.88
N LEU A 91 0.92 16.82 3.02
CA LEU A 91 1.84 16.78 4.17
C LEU A 91 2.68 18.05 4.28
N LYS A 92 3.14 18.59 3.13
CA LYS A 92 3.90 19.84 3.10
C LYS A 92 3.13 21.03 3.68
N LYS A 93 1.80 21.04 3.53
CA LYS A 93 0.93 22.13 3.99
C LYS A 93 0.34 21.88 5.39
N ALA A 94 -0.04 20.66 5.71
CA ALA A 94 -0.70 20.33 6.96
C ALA A 94 0.28 20.12 8.12
N VAL A 95 1.41 19.44 7.89
CA VAL A 95 2.35 19.05 8.97
C VAL A 95 3.81 19.15 8.50
N PRO A 96 4.41 20.36 8.50
CA PRO A 96 5.78 20.57 8.00
C PRO A 96 6.85 19.83 8.82
N ALA A 97 6.59 19.57 10.11
CA ALA A 97 7.46 18.78 10.96
C ALA A 97 7.59 17.32 10.49
N LEU A 98 6.47 16.71 10.05
CA LEU A 98 6.45 15.35 9.53
C LEU A 98 7.08 15.29 8.13
N TYR A 99 6.83 16.30 7.29
CA TYR A 99 7.46 16.41 5.97
C TYR A 99 8.99 16.51 6.06
N LYS A 100 9.54 17.25 7.03
CA LYS A 100 11.00 17.32 7.25
C LYS A 100 11.63 15.97 7.60
N ALA A 101 10.90 15.13 8.32
CA ALA A 101 11.39 13.82 8.75
C ALA A 101 11.16 12.73 7.69
N LEU A 102 10.09 12.85 6.89
CA LEU A 102 9.63 11.82 5.97
C LEU A 102 9.87 12.13 4.49
N GLY A 103 10.24 13.36 4.12
CA GLY A 103 10.32 13.83 2.73
C GLY A 103 11.16 12.95 1.80
N ILE A 104 12.26 12.38 2.30
CA ILE A 104 13.13 11.45 1.54
C ILE A 104 12.47 10.07 1.34
N PHE A 105 11.57 9.68 2.23
CA PHE A 105 10.88 8.39 2.23
C PHE A 105 9.52 8.42 1.53
N LEU A 106 9.02 9.59 1.11
CA LEU A 106 7.76 9.71 0.36
C LEU A 106 7.79 8.93 -0.97
N PRO A 107 8.86 9.00 -1.79
CA PRO A 107 9.00 8.16 -2.99
C PRO A 107 9.09 6.65 -2.70
N LEU A 108 9.42 6.26 -1.46
CA LEU A 108 9.41 4.87 -1.03
C LEU A 108 7.99 4.32 -0.81
N ILE A 109 6.99 5.19 -0.71
CA ILE A 109 5.58 4.80 -0.61
C ILE A 109 5.09 4.31 -1.98
N THR A 110 5.44 4.99 -3.08
CA THR A 110 4.99 4.58 -4.43
C THR A 110 5.56 3.24 -4.86
N THR A 111 6.79 2.96 -4.45
CA THR A 111 7.50 1.69 -4.73
C THR A 111 7.30 0.65 -3.64
N ASN A 112 6.38 0.89 -2.69
CA ASN A 112 6.12 -0.06 -1.62
C ASN A 112 5.43 -1.32 -2.16
N CYS A 113 6.14 -2.43 -2.06
CA CYS A 113 5.69 -3.74 -2.51
C CYS A 113 4.35 -4.12 -1.87
N ALA A 114 4.11 -3.75 -0.60
CA ALA A 114 2.87 -4.09 0.10
C ALA A 114 1.64 -3.44 -0.55
N ILE A 115 1.76 -2.20 -1.02
CA ILE A 115 0.64 -1.46 -1.64
C ILE A 115 0.28 -2.10 -2.98
N LEU A 116 1.29 -2.35 -3.82
CA LEU A 116 1.09 -2.99 -5.13
C LEU A 116 0.59 -4.44 -4.98
N GLY A 117 1.16 -5.20 -4.04
CA GLY A 117 0.74 -6.58 -3.78
C GLY A 117 -0.71 -6.68 -3.32
N VAL A 118 -1.15 -5.81 -2.40
CA VAL A 118 -2.55 -5.78 -1.95
C VAL A 118 -3.50 -5.44 -3.10
N ALA A 119 -3.18 -4.43 -3.92
CA ALA A 119 -4.02 -4.06 -5.07
C ALA A 119 -4.19 -5.24 -6.04
N VAL A 120 -3.11 -5.94 -6.38
CA VAL A 120 -3.16 -7.12 -7.26
C VAL A 120 -3.91 -8.29 -6.62
N LEU A 121 -3.69 -8.54 -5.32
CA LEU A 121 -4.35 -9.64 -4.61
C LEU A 121 -5.86 -9.46 -4.50
N VAL A 122 -6.34 -8.24 -4.29
CA VAL A 122 -7.78 -7.94 -4.20
C VAL A 122 -8.47 -8.30 -5.52
N ILE A 123 -7.88 -7.90 -6.63
CA ILE A 123 -8.40 -8.21 -7.96
C ILE A 123 -8.34 -9.71 -8.27
N ARG A 124 -7.20 -10.38 -7.98
CA ARG A 124 -7.08 -11.83 -8.21
C ARG A 124 -8.08 -12.64 -7.39
N LYS A 125 -8.44 -12.19 -6.20
CA LYS A 125 -9.46 -12.85 -5.37
C LYS A 125 -10.86 -12.72 -5.94
N GLU A 126 -11.17 -11.62 -6.63
CA GLU A 126 -12.45 -11.50 -7.35
C GLU A 126 -12.54 -12.41 -8.56
N PHE A 127 -11.45 -12.64 -9.28
CA PHE A 127 -11.43 -13.58 -10.42
C PHE A 127 -11.48 -15.05 -10.01
N ASN A 128 -11.18 -15.39 -8.75
CA ASN A 128 -11.18 -16.76 -8.24
C ASN A 128 -12.48 -17.15 -7.50
N SER A 129 -13.57 -16.40 -7.69
CA SER A 129 -14.90 -16.74 -7.18
C SER A 129 -15.85 -17.13 -8.31
#